data_AF-A0A537RG53-F1
#
_entry.id   AF-A0A537RG53-F1
#
_cell.length_a   1.000
_cell.length_b   1.000
_cell.length_c   1.000
_cell.angle_alpha   90.00
_cell.angle_beta   90.00
_cell.angle_gamma   90.00
#
_symmetry.space_group_name_H-M   'P 1'
#
loop_
_entity.id
_entity.type
_entity.pdbx_description
1 polymer ?
#
loop_
_entity_poly.entity_id
_entity_poly.type
_entity_poly.pdbx_seq_one_letter_code
_entity_poly.pdbx_strand_id
1 'polypeptide(L)'
;NFLGLGGATEMIFKIARWPALLVVVAWALALIYRYGPSREKPRWRWISWGSALAAVCWIGVSILFSWYAENFGSYNKTYGSLGAIIAFMFWIWLSIIVVLIGGEINAETEHQTVRDTTTGRPKPMGARGATMADTVGAKQD
;
A
#
# COMPACT_ATOMS: atom_id res chain seq x y z
N ASN A 1 -0.16 28.67 24.40
CA ASN A 1 0.08 28.01 25.70
C ASN A 1 -0.99 28.37 26.73
N PHE A 2 -2.21 27.83 26.61
CA PHE A 2 -3.32 28.16 27.54
C PHE A 2 -3.94 26.96 28.29
N LEU A 3 -3.41 25.74 28.12
CA LEU A 3 -3.98 24.53 28.72
C LEU A 3 -2.99 23.68 29.54
N GLY A 4 -1.74 24.11 29.77
CA GLY A 4 -0.77 23.34 30.59
C GLY A 4 -0.40 21.95 30.06
N LEU A 5 -0.95 21.55 28.92
CA LEU A 5 -0.82 20.26 28.25
C LEU A 5 0.27 20.24 27.16
N GLY A 6 0.92 21.38 26.92
CA GLY A 6 1.68 21.66 25.68
C GLY A 6 2.70 20.60 25.30
N GLY A 7 3.59 20.20 26.22
CA GLY A 7 4.66 19.25 25.90
C GLY A 7 4.18 17.82 25.65
N ALA A 8 3.41 17.26 26.59
CA ALA A 8 2.95 15.87 26.51
C ALA A 8 1.93 15.67 25.38
N THR A 9 0.98 16.59 25.22
CA THR A 9 -0.04 16.51 24.17
C THR A 9 0.56 16.69 22.79
N GLU A 10 1.49 17.64 22.58
CA GLU A 10 2.20 17.76 21.30
C GLU A 10 3.03 16.51 20.97
N MET A 11 3.69 15.90 21.96
CA MET A 11 4.45 14.68 21.74
C MET A 11 3.55 13.50 21.34
N ILE A 12 2.40 13.35 22.02
CA ILE A 12 1.39 12.34 21.66
C ILE A 12 0.92 12.54 20.22
N PHE A 13 0.57 13.77 19.81
CA PHE A 13 0.13 14.04 18.44
C PHE A 13 1.23 13.80 17.40
N LYS A 14 2.48 14.16 17.70
CA LYS A 14 3.63 13.93 16.80
C LYS A 14 3.87 12.44 16.56
N ILE A 15 3.78 11.62 17.60
CA ILE A 15 3.97 10.17 17.51
C ILE A 15 2.75 9.52 16.87
N ALA A 16 1.53 9.83 17.33
CA ALA A 16 0.29 9.24 16.85
C ALA A 16 -0.01 9.55 15.38
N ARG A 17 0.53 10.65 14.84
CA ARG A 17 0.40 11.03 13.43
C ARG A 17 0.87 9.92 12.48
N TRP A 18 2.01 9.28 12.76
CA TRP A 18 2.60 8.29 11.87
C TRP A 18 1.78 6.99 11.81
N PRO A 19 1.39 6.36 12.94
CA PRO A 19 0.44 5.25 12.93
C PRO A 19 -0.90 5.60 12.31
N ALA A 20 -1.45 6.79 12.62
CA ALA A 20 -2.73 7.22 12.03
C ALA A 20 -2.63 7.32 10.50
N LEU A 21 -1.55 7.89 9.97
CA LEU A 21 -1.30 7.96 8.54
C LEU A 21 -1.18 6.57 7.91
N LEU A 22 -0.43 5.67 8.55
CA LEU A 22 -0.31 4.27 8.10
C LEU A 22 -1.68 3.60 8.05
N VAL A 23 -2.51 3.74 9.09
CA VAL A 23 -3.86 3.17 9.13
C VAL A 23 -4.73 3.73 8.00
N VAL A 24 -4.71 5.04 7.77
CA VAL A 24 -5.49 5.68 6.70
C VAL A 24 -5.04 5.20 5.32
N VAL A 25 -3.73 5.16 5.06
CA VAL A 25 -3.18 4.70 3.77
C VAL A 25 -3.47 3.22 3.56
N ALA A 26 -3.26 2.38 4.56
CA ALA A 26 -3.58 0.95 4.49
C ALA A 26 -5.07 0.71 4.23
N TRP A 27 -5.96 1.50 4.85
CA TRP A 27 -7.39 1.46 4.58
C TRP A 27 -7.72 1.86 3.15
N ALA A 28 -7.15 2.96 2.65
CA ALA A 28 -7.37 3.40 1.28
C ALA A 28 -6.91 2.33 0.26
N LEU A 29 -5.73 1.74 0.46
CA LEU A 29 -5.22 0.65 -0.38
C LEU A 29 -6.10 -0.59 -0.29
N ALA A 30 -6.54 -0.98 0.91
CA ALA A 30 -7.45 -2.11 1.08
C ALA A 30 -8.77 -1.92 0.32
N LEU A 31 -9.31 -0.69 0.31
CA LEU A 31 -10.51 -0.36 -0.48
C LEU A 31 -10.23 -0.49 -1.98
N ILE A 32 -9.11 0.05 -2.46
CA ILE A 32 -8.71 -0.06 -3.86
C ILE A 32 -8.54 -1.53 -4.28
N TYR A 33 -7.84 -2.34 -3.49
CA TYR A 33 -7.64 -3.76 -3.81
C TYR A 33 -8.92 -4.60 -3.71
N ARG A 34 -9.89 -4.19 -2.87
CA ARG A 34 -11.17 -4.88 -2.75
C ARG A 34 -12.16 -4.53 -3.85
N TYR A 35 -12.22 -3.25 -4.24
CA TYR A 35 -13.27 -2.73 -5.13
C TYR A 35 -12.78 -2.38 -6.53
N GLY A 36 -11.47 -2.23 -6.72
CA GLY A 36 -10.87 -1.95 -8.03
C GLY A 36 -10.99 -3.14 -9.01
N PRO A 37 -10.67 -4.37 -8.60
CA PRO A 37 -10.78 -5.52 -9.49
C PRO A 37 -12.24 -5.91 -9.81
N SER A 38 -12.53 -6.15 -11.09
CA SER A 38 -13.81 -6.70 -11.55
C SER A 38 -13.87 -8.22 -11.33
N ARG A 39 -13.88 -8.66 -10.07
CA ARG A 39 -13.98 -10.07 -9.65
C ARG A 39 -14.80 -10.20 -8.36
N GLU A 40 -15.07 -11.43 -7.94
CA GLU A 40 -15.70 -11.71 -6.64
C GLU A 40 -14.85 -11.16 -5.49
N LYS A 41 -15.51 -10.49 -4.54
CA LYS A 41 -14.81 -9.70 -3.52
C LYS A 41 -14.03 -10.62 -2.58
N PRO A 42 -12.73 -10.39 -2.40
CA PRO A 42 -11.96 -11.13 -1.40
C PRO A 42 -12.36 -10.76 0.03
N ARG A 43 -12.17 -11.68 0.98
CA ARG A 43 -12.39 -11.42 2.41
C ARG A 43 -11.35 -10.43 2.94
N TRP A 44 -11.75 -9.62 3.92
CA TRP A 44 -10.91 -8.57 4.51
C TRP A 44 -9.56 -9.08 5.04
N ARG A 45 -9.52 -10.29 5.59
CA ARG A 45 -8.31 -10.92 6.15
C ARG A 45 -7.22 -11.19 5.10
N TRP A 46 -7.59 -11.42 3.85
CA TRP A 46 -6.63 -11.74 2.78
C TRP A 46 -6.01 -10.47 2.19
N ILE A 47 -6.80 -9.39 2.11
CA ILE A 47 -6.37 -8.09 1.57
C ILE A 47 -5.52 -7.29 2.58
N SER A 48 -5.72 -7.51 3.88
CA SER A 48 -5.08 -6.70 4.92
C SER A 48 -3.56 -6.82 4.94
N TRP A 49 -3.00 -7.98 4.60
CA TRP A 49 -1.56 -8.22 4.64
C TRP A 49 -0.80 -7.45 3.56
N GLY A 50 -1.19 -7.57 2.29
CA GLY A 50 -0.58 -6.80 1.21
C GLY A 50 -0.89 -5.31 1.30
N SER A 51 -2.06 -4.92 1.82
CA SER A 51 -2.37 -3.49 2.06
C SER A 51 -1.49 -2.86 3.14
N ALA A 52 -1.25 -3.58 4.24
CA ALA A 52 -0.38 -3.10 5.31
C ALA A 52 1.08 -3.02 4.83
N LEU A 53 1.57 -4.04 4.13
CA LEU A 53 2.91 -4.06 3.57
C LEU A 53 3.11 -2.93 2.54
N ALA A 54 2.14 -2.74 1.64
CA ALA A 54 2.17 -1.64 0.67
C ALA A 54 2.18 -0.28 1.35
N ALA A 55 1.39 -0.06 2.40
CA ALA A 55 1.40 1.19 3.16
C ALA A 55 2.76 1.45 3.82
N VAL A 56 3.38 0.44 4.42
CA VAL A 56 4.73 0.55 5.02
C VAL A 56 5.78 0.86 3.96
N CYS A 57 5.79 0.12 2.85
CA CYS A 57 6.69 0.36 1.74
C CYS A 57 6.49 1.75 1.14
N TRP A 58 5.24 2.22 1.02
CA TRP A 58 4.93 3.52 0.43
C TRP A 58 5.44 4.68 1.30
N ILE A 59 5.27 4.56 2.63
CA ILE A 59 5.85 5.50 3.59
C ILE A 59 7.39 5.45 3.50
N GLY A 60 7.99 4.26 3.48
CA GLY A 60 9.44 4.09 3.39
C GLY A 60 10.04 4.71 2.12
N VAL A 61 9.42 4.44 0.96
CA VAL A 61 9.79 5.04 -0.33
C VAL A 61 9.63 6.56 -0.30
N SER A 62 8.56 7.07 0.33
CA SER A 62 8.36 8.52 0.46
C SER A 62 9.45 9.18 1.30
N ILE A 63 9.83 8.58 2.43
CA ILE A 63 10.92 9.08 3.28
C ILE A 63 12.26 9.03 2.52
N LEU A 64 12.55 7.92 1.84
CA LEU A 64 13.78 7.76 1.07
C LEU A 64 13.85 8.75 -0.09
N PHE A 65 12.73 8.99 -0.75
CA PHE A 65 12.62 9.97 -1.83
C PHE A 65 12.78 11.40 -1.32
N SER A 66 12.21 11.76 -0.17
CA SER A 66 12.43 13.07 0.47
C SER A 66 13.93 13.29 0.75
N TRP A 67 14.60 12.30 1.33
CA TRP A 67 16.05 12.37 1.55
C TRP A 67 16.82 12.51 0.22
N TYR A 68 16.47 11.73 -0.80
CA TYR A 68 17.08 11.84 -2.13
C TYR A 68 16.90 13.24 -2.72
N ALA A 69 15.69 13.80 -2.68
CA ALA A 69 15.37 15.11 -3.24
C ALA A 69 16.12 16.25 -2.54
N GLU A 70 16.29 16.17 -1.22
CA GLU A 70 17.07 17.15 -0.44
C GLU A 70 18.55 17.16 -0.83
N ASN A 71 19.15 15.98 -1.04
CA ASN A 71 20.57 15.84 -1.40
C ASN A 71 20.85 16.27 -2.86
N PHE A 72 19.88 16.13 -3.76
CA PHE A 72 20.00 16.54 -5.18
C PHE A 72 19.64 18.02 -5.43
N GLY A 73 19.37 18.80 -4.38
CA GLY A 73 19.02 20.22 -4.47
C GLY A 73 20.04 21.13 -5.18
N SER A 74 21.28 20.68 -5.42
CA SER A 74 22.26 21.44 -6.20
C SER A 74 21.93 21.50 -7.70
N TYR A 75 21.27 20.49 -8.27
CA TYR A 75 20.78 20.47 -9.66
C TYR A 75 19.60 21.44 -9.89
N ASN A 76 18.90 21.81 -8.79
CA ASN A 76 17.79 22.76 -8.79
C ASN A 76 18.22 24.17 -9.20
N LYS A 77 19.51 24.53 -9.07
CA LYS A 77 20.04 25.85 -9.51
C LYS A 77 20.05 26.03 -11.03
N THR A 78 20.17 24.95 -11.80
CA THR A 78 20.25 25.01 -13.27
C THR A 78 18.90 24.71 -13.92
N TYR A 79 18.12 23.78 -13.35
CA TYR A 79 16.89 23.28 -13.95
C TYR A 79 15.61 23.64 -13.18
N GLY A 80 15.72 24.30 -12.01
CA GLY A 80 14.60 24.87 -11.25
C GLY A 80 13.33 24.01 -11.24
N SER A 81 12.23 24.58 -11.75
CA SER A 81 10.92 23.94 -11.81
C SER A 81 10.87 22.64 -12.63
N LEU A 82 11.71 22.49 -13.66
CA LEU A 82 11.77 21.28 -14.48
C LEU A 82 12.31 20.10 -13.68
N GLY A 83 13.30 20.34 -12.82
CA GLY A 83 13.80 19.33 -11.88
C GLY A 83 12.73 18.87 -10.89
N ALA A 84 11.90 19.79 -10.38
CA ALA A 84 10.79 19.46 -9.48
C ALA A 84 9.72 18.59 -10.15
N ILE A 85 9.38 18.87 -11.43
CA ILE A 85 8.42 18.06 -12.19
C ILE A 85 8.95 16.64 -12.40
N ILE A 86 10.22 16.49 -12.82
CA ILE A 86 10.83 15.17 -13.04
C ILE A 86 10.86 14.37 -11.73
N ALA A 87 11.26 15.02 -10.63
CA ALA A 87 11.28 14.41 -9.30
C ALA A 87 9.86 13.93 -8.91
N PHE A 88 8.85 14.77 -9.10
CA PHE A 88 7.46 14.40 -8.82
C PHE A 88 6.96 13.24 -9.68
N MET A 89 7.27 13.22 -10.98
CA MET A 89 6.94 12.10 -11.86
C MET A 89 7.61 10.81 -11.41
N PHE A 90 8.87 10.87 -11.00
CA PHE A 90 9.60 9.71 -10.48
C PHE A 90 9.00 9.20 -9.17
N TRP A 91 8.58 10.10 -8.28
CA TRP A 91 7.89 9.73 -7.05
C TRP A 91 6.53 9.08 -7.30
N ILE A 92 5.76 9.58 -8.28
CA ILE A 92 4.51 8.92 -8.72
C ILE A 92 4.83 7.53 -9.26
N TRP A 93 5.85 7.40 -10.11
CA TRP A 93 6.24 6.12 -10.68
C TRP A 93 6.60 5.09 -9.59
N LEU A 94 7.43 5.48 -8.61
CA LEU A 94 7.76 4.64 -7.47
C LEU A 94 6.51 4.27 -6.65
N SER A 95 5.60 5.23 -6.44
CA SER A 95 4.34 4.99 -5.74
C SER A 95 3.48 3.93 -6.45
N ILE A 96 3.38 3.99 -7.78
CA ILE A 96 2.65 3.01 -8.58
C ILE A 96 3.27 1.62 -8.39
N ILE A 97 4.60 1.49 -8.47
CA ILE A 97 5.30 0.21 -8.26
C ILE A 97 4.97 -0.39 -6.89
N VAL A 98 5.01 0.41 -5.82
CA VAL A 98 4.67 -0.05 -4.47
C VAL A 98 3.22 -0.54 -4.39
N VAL A 99 2.29 0.19 -4.99
CA VAL A 99 0.87 -0.19 -5.01
C VAL A 99 0.65 -1.48 -5.80
N LEU A 100 1.33 -1.67 -6.94
CA LEU A 100 1.24 -2.90 -7.71
C LEU A 100 1.79 -4.10 -6.95
N ILE A 101 2.95 -3.95 -6.30
CA ILE A 101 3.55 -5.00 -5.46
C ILE A 101 2.59 -5.41 -4.33
N GLY A 102 1.93 -4.45 -3.68
CA GLY A 102 0.92 -4.74 -2.65
C GLY A 102 -0.26 -5.55 -3.17
N GLY A 103 -0.73 -5.22 -4.37
CA GLY A 103 -1.80 -5.95 -5.05
C GLY A 103 -1.39 -7.37 -5.42
N GLU A 104 -0.19 -7.54 -5.95
CA GLU A 104 0.38 -8.84 -6.32
C GLU A 104 0.53 -9.75 -5.09
N ILE A 105 1.01 -9.21 -3.97
CA ILE A 105 1.14 -9.97 -2.72
C ILE A 105 -0.24 -10.43 -2.21
N ASN A 106 -1.26 -9.59 -2.32
CA ASN A 106 -2.63 -9.99 -1.98
C ASN A 106 -3.14 -11.10 -2.92
N ALA A 107 -2.90 -10.97 -4.22
CA ALA A 107 -3.28 -11.96 -5.22
C ALA A 107 -2.59 -13.31 -4.99
N GLU A 108 -1.28 -13.30 -4.75
CA GLU A 108 -0.49 -14.51 -4.55
C GLU A 108 -0.81 -15.19 -3.21
N THR A 109 -1.10 -14.41 -2.16
CA THR A 109 -1.55 -14.99 -0.88
C THR A 109 -2.86 -15.75 -1.02
N GLU A 110 -3.78 -15.27 -1.87
CA GLU A 110 -5.00 -16.01 -2.21
C GLU A 110 -4.69 -17.26 -3.04
N HIS A 111 -3.77 -17.14 -4.00
CA HIS A 111 -3.38 -18.22 -4.90
C HIS A 111 -2.69 -19.41 -4.22
N GLN A 112 -2.01 -19.17 -3.10
CA GLN A 112 -1.36 -20.23 -2.33
C GLN A 112 -2.33 -21.00 -1.41
N THR A 113 -3.63 -20.70 -1.44
CA THR A 113 -4.60 -21.27 -0.49
C THR A 113 -5.73 -22.04 -1.20
N VAL A 114 -5.89 -23.34 -0.85
CA VAL A 114 -7.02 -24.18 -1.33
C VAL A 114 -8.37 -23.72 -0.76
N ARG A 115 -8.36 -23.11 0.42
CA ARG A 115 -9.55 -22.57 1.09
C ARG A 115 -10.12 -21.38 0.32
N ASP A 116 -11.44 -21.33 0.25
CA ASP A 116 -12.15 -20.22 -0.39
C ASP A 116 -11.86 -18.87 0.31
N THR A 117 -11.30 -17.96 -0.47
CA THR A 117 -10.90 -16.60 -0.05
C THR A 117 -11.96 -15.55 -0.40
N THR A 118 -13.00 -15.92 -1.15
CA THR A 118 -14.06 -15.03 -1.61
C THR A 118 -15.16 -14.84 -0.55
N THR A 119 -15.97 -13.79 -0.73
CA THR A 119 -17.16 -13.55 0.07
C THR A 119 -18.35 -14.38 -0.41
N GLY A 120 -19.21 -14.79 0.51
CA GLY A 120 -20.45 -15.53 0.19
C GLY A 120 -20.41 -16.99 0.64
N ARG A 121 -21.27 -17.81 0.01
CA ARG A 121 -21.32 -19.25 0.27
C ARG A 121 -20.06 -19.92 -0.28
N PRO A 122 -19.46 -20.90 0.42
CA PRO A 122 -18.26 -21.58 -0.05
C PRO A 122 -18.50 -22.21 -1.43
N LYS A 123 -17.65 -21.86 -2.41
CA LYS A 123 -17.68 -22.46 -3.75
C LYS A 123 -16.44 -23.32 -3.99
N PRO A 124 -16.55 -24.43 -4.75
CA PRO A 124 -15.39 -25.21 -5.16
C PRO A 124 -14.47 -24.37 -6.07
N MET A 125 -13.20 -24.77 -6.18
CA MET A 125 -12.25 -24.12 -7.09
C MET A 125 -12.74 -24.20 -8.54
N GLY A 126 -12.60 -23.11 -9.28
CA GLY A 126 -13.11 -22.97 -10.65
C GLY A 126 -14.48 -22.28 -10.74
N ALA A 127 -15.19 -22.12 -9.63
CA ALA A 127 -16.51 -21.50 -9.56
C ALA A 127 -16.56 -20.24 -8.68
N ARG A 128 -15.43 -19.78 -8.14
CA ARG A 128 -15.36 -18.66 -7.21
C ARG A 128 -15.39 -17.30 -7.89
N GLY A 129 -15.26 -17.24 -9.23
CA GLY A 129 -15.36 -15.99 -9.98
C GLY A 129 -14.15 -15.08 -9.77
N ALA A 130 -13.00 -15.67 -9.44
CA ALA A 130 -11.74 -14.98 -9.20
C ALA A 130 -10.58 -15.94 -9.53
N THR A 131 -9.83 -15.66 -10.59
CA THR A 131 -8.79 -16.55 -11.13
C THR A 131 -7.81 -17.03 -10.05
N MET A 132 -7.24 -16.12 -9.27
CA MET A 132 -6.31 -16.48 -8.19
C MET A 132 -6.94 -17.23 -7.03
N ALA A 133 -8.27 -17.20 -6.85
CA ALA A 133 -8.96 -18.05 -5.87
C ALA A 133 -9.37 -19.40 -6.47
N ASP A 134 -9.41 -19.50 -7.80
CA ASP A 134 -9.87 -20.67 -8.55
C ASP A 134 -8.71 -21.61 -8.94
N THR A 135 -7.47 -21.14 -8.88
CA THR A 135 -6.26 -21.95 -9.11
C THR A 135 -5.36 -21.99 -7.88
N VAL A 136 -4.44 -22.95 -7.84
CA VAL A 136 -3.34 -23.00 -6.85
C VAL A 136 -2.03 -22.95 -7.58
N GLY A 137 -1.06 -22.20 -7.03
CA GLY A 137 0.31 -22.18 -7.53
C GLY A 137 0.90 -23.59 -7.65
N ALA A 138 1.64 -23.83 -8.73
CA ALA A 138 2.36 -25.09 -8.90
C ALA A 138 3.31 -25.28 -7.72
N LYS A 139 3.34 -26.49 -7.17
CA LYS A 139 4.28 -26.85 -6.11
C LYS A 139 5.69 -26.77 -6.71
N GLN A 140 6.53 -25.90 -6.16
CA GLN A 140 7.97 -25.92 -6.47
C GLN A 140 8.58 -27.11 -5.72
N ASP A 141 8.95 -28.15 -6.46
CA ASP A 141 9.68 -29.32 -5.98
C ASP A 141 11.20 -29.05 -5.91
#